data_AF-A0A3B9SP45-F1
#
_entry.id   AF-A0A3B9SP45-F1
#
_cell.length_a   1.000
_cell.length_b   1.000
_cell.length_c   1.000
_cell.angle_alpha   90.00
_cell.angle_beta   90.00
_cell.angle_gamma   90.00
#
_symmetry.space_group_name_H-M   'P 1'
#
loop_
_entity.id
_entity.type
_entity.pdbx_description
1 polymer ?
#
loop_
_entity_poly.entity_id
_entity_poly.type
_entity_poly.pdbx_seq_one_letter_code
_entity_poly.pdbx_strand_id
1 'polypeptide(L)'
;STTSSGVVRFLKDLDESIEGRNVLVVDDIIDTGLTLRYLLDNLSRRQPAALKLCVLLDKPSRRKTEVPVHYRGFTIPDAFVVGYGLDCGG
;
A
#
# COMPACT_ATOMS: atom_id res chain seq x y z
N SER A 1 -13.21 9.13 18.99
CA SER A 1 -12.41 9.62 17.86
C SER A 1 -10.99 9.14 18.00
N THR A 2 -10.58 8.17 17.20
CA THR A 2 -9.21 7.63 17.20
C THR A 2 -8.42 8.38 16.14
N THR A 3 -7.57 9.31 16.58
CA THR A 3 -6.65 10.03 15.70
C THR A 3 -5.43 9.14 15.48
N SER A 4 -5.20 8.66 14.26
CA SER A 4 -3.96 7.92 13.95
C SER A 4 -2.77 8.86 14.15
N SER A 5 -1.69 8.40 14.77
CA SER A 5 -0.48 9.20 14.97
C SER A 5 0.22 9.60 13.66
N GLY A 6 -0.18 9.02 12.52
CA GLY A 6 0.47 9.21 11.23
C GLY A 6 1.86 8.59 11.13
N VAL A 7 2.39 8.05 12.23
CA VAL A 7 3.71 7.41 12.28
C VAL A 7 3.56 5.96 11.85
N VAL A 8 3.99 5.68 10.62
CA VAL A 8 4.12 4.31 10.12
C VAL A 8 5.38 3.69 10.73
N ARG A 9 5.23 2.49 11.31
CA ARG A 9 6.35 1.69 11.84
C ARG A 9 6.37 0.33 11.15
N PHE A 10 7.54 -0.09 10.70
CA PHE A 10 7.74 -1.48 10.28
C PHE A 10 7.81 -2.36 11.52
N LEU A 11 6.81 -3.23 11.70
CA LEU A 11 6.81 -4.21 12.78
C LEU A 11 7.68 -5.43 12.43
N LYS A 12 7.68 -5.79 11.14
CA LYS A 12 8.60 -6.76 10.55
C LYS A 12 9.17 -6.14 9.28
N ASP A 13 10.49 -6.19 9.15
CA ASP A 13 11.18 -5.77 7.94
C ASP A 13 11.45 -6.98 7.02
N LEU A 14 11.91 -6.72 5.80
CA LEU A 14 12.31 -7.73 4.84
C LEU A 14 13.49 -8.56 5.38
N ASP A 15 13.36 -9.89 5.31
CA ASP A 15 14.40 -10.82 5.74
C ASP A 15 15.57 -10.88 4.72
N GLU A 16 15.34 -10.46 3.47
CA GLU A 16 16.33 -10.40 2.39
C GLU A 16 16.48 -9.01 1.79
N SER A 17 17.67 -8.72 1.25
CA SER A 17 17.89 -7.51 0.44
C SER A 17 17.09 -7.56 -0.85
N ILE A 18 16.55 -6.41 -1.23
CA ILE A 18 15.85 -6.19 -2.51
C ILE A 18 16.68 -5.38 -3.51
N GLU A 19 17.92 -5.02 -3.18
CA GLU A 19 18.81 -4.29 -4.07
C GLU A 19 18.97 -5.02 -5.40
N GLY A 20 18.82 -4.30 -6.51
CA GLY A 20 18.94 -4.86 -7.85
C GLY A 20 17.84 -5.86 -8.24
N ARG A 21 16.81 -6.08 -7.41
CA ARG A 21 15.70 -7.01 -7.69
C ARG A 21 14.50 -6.29 -8.28
N ASN A 22 13.70 -7.00 -9.07
CA ASN A 22 12.37 -6.54 -9.48
C ASN A 22 11.37 -6.88 -8.36
N VAL A 23 10.79 -5.85 -7.74
CA VAL A 23 9.89 -5.98 -6.60
C VAL A 23 8.47 -5.55 -6.99
N LEU A 24 7.50 -6.38 -6.65
CA LEU A 24 6.08 -6.06 -6.73
C LEU A 24 5.49 -6.02 -5.32
N VAL A 25 5.08 -4.84 -4.87
CA VAL A 25 4.29 -4.68 -3.65
C VAL A 25 2.85 -5.06 -3.99
N VAL A 26 2.23 -5.91 -3.18
CA VAL A 26 0.84 -6.34 -3.32
C VAL A 26 0.10 -5.89 -2.07
N ASP A 27 -0.99 -5.15 -2.25
CA ASP A 27 -1.84 -4.66 -1.17
C ASP A 27 -3.32 -4.92 -1.47
N ASP A 28 -4.15 -5.06 -0.44
CA ASP A 28 -5.56 -5.38 -0.60
C ASP A 28 -6.39 -4.15 -1.00
N ILE A 29 -6.17 -3.01 -0.36
CA ILE A 29 -6.91 -1.79 -0.60
C ILE A 29 -6.04 -0.55 -0.46
N ILE A 30 -6.18 0.35 -1.43
CA ILE A 30 -5.63 1.69 -1.33
C ILE A 30 -6.73 2.72 -1.05
N ASP A 31 -6.76 3.19 0.19
CA ASP A 31 -7.67 4.23 0.67
C ASP A 31 -7.03 5.62 0.52
N THR A 32 -6.53 6.23 1.59
CA THR A 32 -5.87 7.56 1.49
C THR A 32 -4.56 7.55 0.71
N GLY A 33 -3.88 6.40 0.64
CA GLY A 33 -2.58 6.23 -0.02
C GLY A 33 -1.36 6.61 0.82
N LEU A 34 -1.55 7.16 2.03
CA LEU A 34 -0.43 7.61 2.88
C LEU A 34 0.50 6.46 3.29
N THR A 35 -0.07 5.32 3.71
CA THR A 35 0.70 4.12 4.09
C THR A 35 1.53 3.59 2.91
N LEU A 36 0.89 3.39 1.76
CA LEU A 36 1.58 2.90 0.56
C LEU A 36 2.63 3.88 0.05
N ARG A 37 2.38 5.19 0.12
CA ARG A 37 3.39 6.19 -0.23
C ARG A 37 4.63 6.06 0.65
N TYR A 38 4.43 5.99 1.96
CA TYR A 38 5.54 5.80 2.91
C TYR A 38 6.29 4.49 2.67
N LEU A 39 5.57 3.39 2.44
CA LEU A 39 6.16 2.09 2.14
C LEU A 39 7.01 2.14 0.87
N LEU A 40 6.46 2.66 -0.24
CA LEU A 40 7.18 2.76 -1.51
C LEU A 40 8.38 3.70 -1.42
N ASP A 41 8.28 4.81 -0.68
CA ASP A 41 9.40 5.72 -0.41
C ASP A 41 10.51 5.03 0.41
N ASN A 42 10.14 4.15 1.36
CA ASN A 42 11.13 3.40 2.12
C ASN A 42 11.81 2.31 1.28
N LEU A 43 11.02 1.54 0.51
CA LEU A 43 11.52 0.46 -0.32
C LEU A 43 12.35 0.96 -1.51
N SER A 44 11.99 2.09 -2.12
CA SER A 44 12.76 2.67 -3.22
C SER A 44 14.19 3.08 -2.82
N ARG A 45 14.39 3.51 -1.58
CA ARG A 45 15.73 3.83 -1.03
C ARG A 45 16.65 2.62 -0.88
N ARG A 46 16.10 1.40 -0.97
CA ARG A 46 16.85 0.13 -0.97
C ARG A 46 17.32 -0.28 -2.36
N GLN A 47 17.16 0.60 -3.36
CA GLN A 47 17.69 0.46 -4.71
C GLN A 47 17.28 -0.84 -5.44
N PRO A 48 15.98 -1.19 -5.47
CA PRO A 48 15.52 -2.27 -6.34
C PRO A 48 15.72 -1.91 -7.82
N ALA A 49 15.89 -2.90 -8.69
CA ALA A 49 15.95 -2.69 -10.13
C ALA A 49 14.61 -2.17 -10.69
N ALA A 50 13.50 -2.60 -10.09
CA ALA A 50 12.17 -2.05 -10.34
C ALA A 50 11.32 -2.18 -9.07
N LEU A 51 10.45 -1.20 -8.83
CA LEU A 51 9.46 -1.24 -7.75
C LEU A 51 8.08 -0.89 -8.31
N LYS A 52 7.16 -1.87 -8.28
CA LYS A 52 5.79 -1.71 -8.79
C LYS A 52 4.78 -2.00 -7.68
N LEU A 53 3.55 -1.52 -7.88
CA LEU A 53 2.43 -1.70 -6.97
C LEU A 53 1.25 -2.39 -7.66
N CYS A 54 0.77 -3.46 -7.06
CA CYS A 54 -0.50 -4.12 -7.36
C CYS A 54 -1.46 -3.90 -6.18
N VAL A 55 -2.68 -3.46 -6.47
CA VAL A 55 -3.75 -3.35 -5.48
C VAL A 55 -5.00 -4.05 -5.96
N LEU A 56 -5.69 -4.74 -5.06
CA LEU A 56 -6.99 -5.33 -5.38
C LEU A 56 -8.07 -4.25 -5.50
N LEU A 57 -8.21 -3.36 -4.52
CA LEU A 57 -9.25 -2.31 -4.48
C LEU A 57 -8.63 -0.91 -4.43
N ASP A 58 -9.09 0.02 -5.28
CA ASP A 58 -8.65 1.42 -5.32
C ASP A 58 -9.82 2.37 -5.05
N LYS A 59 -9.69 3.23 -4.02
CA LYS A 59 -10.63 4.30 -3.66
C LYS A 59 -10.06 5.69 -4.04
N PRO A 60 -10.06 6.06 -5.32
CA PRO A 60 -9.44 7.32 -5.76
C PRO A 60 -10.09 8.55 -5.14
N SER A 61 -11.39 8.51 -4.79
CA SER A 61 -12.10 9.61 -4.13
C SER A 61 -11.54 9.97 -2.74
N ARG A 62 -10.78 9.08 -2.10
CA ARG A 62 -10.19 9.29 -0.77
C ARG A 62 -8.69 9.59 -0.78
N ARG A 63 -8.08 9.62 -1.97
CA ARG A 63 -6.66 9.84 -2.21
C ARG A 63 -6.22 11.17 -1.57
N LYS A 64 -5.21 11.10 -0.70
CA LYS A 64 -4.57 12.29 -0.07
C LYS A 64 -3.15 12.55 -0.59
N THR A 65 -2.58 11.58 -1.31
CA THR A 65 -1.24 11.65 -1.90
C THR A 65 -1.20 10.79 -3.15
N GLU A 66 -0.44 11.16 -4.17
CA GLU A 66 -0.29 10.32 -5.36
C GLU A 66 0.48 9.03 -5.03
N VAL A 67 -0.07 7.92 -5.51
CA VAL A 67 0.55 6.60 -5.42
C VAL A 67 0.47 5.93 -6.80
N PRO A 68 1.61 5.57 -7.42
CA PRO A 68 1.62 4.97 -8.75
C PRO A 68 1.15 3.50 -8.69
N VAL A 69 -0.12 3.27 -9.00
CA VAL A 69 -0.71 1.93 -9.12
C VAL A 69 -0.42 1.37 -10.51
N HIS A 70 0.32 0.27 -10.57
CA HIS A 70 0.72 -0.36 -11.83
C HIS A 70 -0.25 -1.46 -12.25
N TYR A 71 -0.82 -2.16 -11.27
CA TYR A 71 -1.83 -3.18 -11.46
C TYR A 71 -3.00 -2.88 -10.53
N ARG A 72 -4.18 -2.64 -11.09
CA ARG A 72 -5.41 -2.36 -10.33
C ARG A 72 -6.41 -3.47 -10.60
N GLY A 73 -6.92 -4.10 -9.55
CA GLY A 73 -8.04 -5.04 -9.64
C GLY A 73 -9.35 -4.31 -9.96
N PHE A 74 -9.84 -3.52 -9.00
CA PHE A 74 -11.11 -2.82 -9.09
C PHE A 74 -11.01 -1.38 -8.56
N THR A 75 -11.65 -0.45 -9.24
CA THR A 75 -11.96 0.87 -8.68
C THR A 75 -13.29 0.77 -7.95
N ILE A 76 -13.36 1.20 -6.69
CA ILE A 76 -14.57 1.13 -5.87
C ILE A 76 -14.94 2.51 -5.32
N PRO A 77 -16.24 2.77 -5.04
CA PRO A 77 -16.65 3.98 -4.35
C PRO A 77 -16.17 3.99 -2.89
N ASP A 78 -16.40 5.10 -2.20
CA ASP A 78 -16.17 5.16 -0.76
C ASP A 78 -17.27 4.39 0.00
N ALA A 79 -17.08 3.08 0.10
CA ALA A 79 -17.92 2.17 0.87
C ALA A 79 -17.05 1.33 1.81
N PHE A 80 -17.59 0.98 2.98
CA PHE A 80 -16.94 0.00 3.85
C PHE A 80 -17.01 -1.38 3.20
N VAL A 81 -15.88 -2.11 3.16
CA VAL A 81 -15.74 -3.40 2.47
C VAL A 81 -15.08 -4.41 3.40
N VAL A 82 -15.50 -5.68 3.30
CA VAL A 82 -14.99 -6.82 4.08
C VAL A 82 -14.94 -8.07 3.20
N GLY A 83 -14.19 -9.08 3.62
CA GLY A 83 -14.01 -10.34 2.89
C GLY A 83 -12.81 -10.33 1.95
N TYR A 84 -12.46 -11.49 1.39
CA TYR A 84 -11.30 -11.69 0.51
C TYR A 84 -9.97 -11.13 1.11
N GLY A 85 -9.78 -11.33 2.41
CA GLY A 85 -8.61 -10.83 3.15
C GLY A 85 -8.82 -9.50 3.87
N LEU A 86 -9.83 -8.70 3.49
CA LEU A 86 -10.23 -7.50 4.23
C LEU A 86 -11.01 -7.90 5.49
N ASP A 87 -10.61 -7.38 6.64
CA ASP A 87 -11.21 -7.71 7.93
C ASP A 87 -12.02 -6.55 8.52
N CYS A 88 -12.81 -6.88 9.55
CA CYS A 88 -13.49 -5.90 10.38
C CYS A 88 -13.48 -6.40 11.84
N GLY A 89 -12.61 -5.82 12.66
CA GLY A 89 -12.58 -6.06 14.11
C GLY A 89 -11.53 -7.04 14.61
N GLY A 90 -10.66 -7.55 13.73
CA GLY A 90 -9.59 -8.50 14.08
C GLY A 90 -10.05 -9.93 14.25
#